data_AF-A0AAX1PKC7-F1
#
_entry.id   AF-A0AAX1PKC7-F1
#
_cell.length_a   1.000
_cell.length_b   1.000
_cell.length_c   1.000
_cell.angle_alpha   90.00
_cell.angle_beta   90.00
_cell.angle_gamma   90.00
#
_symmetry.space_group_name_H-M   'P 1'
#
loop_
_entity.id
_entity.type
_entity.pdbx_description
1 polymer ?
#
loop_
_entity_poly.entity_id
_entity_poly.type
_entity_poly.pdbx_seq_one_letter_code
_entity_poly.pdbx_strand_id
1 'polypeptide(L)'
;MMGLLTGCSLLPAGDPAASPDLALAKRMEFANKEMQVRLQYSDWLLASHAQQRAQERQRLKGATDVESRVSLAMVNTHPSESVANRRAGLDKLKSLLPELGLDAQAFLRSWIALGEELLVRDSRRDDQSQEVQRLRRQIEQLSAIDEQLNQRKLNGSGEALP
;
A
#
# COMPACT_ATOMS: atom_id res chain seq x y z
N MET A 1 -30.71 9.07 67.59
CA MET A 1 -31.39 9.95 66.61
C MET A 1 -30.33 10.68 65.80
N MET A 2 -30.56 10.78 64.50
CA MET A 2 -29.86 11.61 63.49
C MET A 2 -28.42 11.25 63.14
N GLY A 3 -28.30 10.49 62.04
CA GLY A 3 -27.07 10.37 61.27
C GLY A 3 -26.91 11.51 60.27
N LEU A 4 -25.69 11.65 59.76
CA LEU A 4 -25.38 12.45 58.58
C LEU A 4 -24.41 11.64 57.70
N LEU A 5 -24.97 11.03 56.66
CA LEU A 5 -24.25 10.53 55.50
C LEU A 5 -24.00 11.74 54.57
N THR A 6 -22.83 12.35 54.66
CA THR A 6 -22.27 13.18 53.58
C THR A 6 -21.46 12.25 52.70
N GLY A 7 -21.69 12.09 51.40
CA GLY A 7 -22.23 13.04 50.44
C GLY A 7 -21.29 12.97 49.24
N CYS A 8 -21.87 12.71 48.07
CA CYS A 8 -21.22 12.27 46.84
C CYS A 8 -20.05 13.12 46.33
N SER A 9 -19.05 12.41 45.79
CA SER A 9 -18.34 12.70 44.54
C SER A 9 -18.16 14.17 44.14
N LEU A 10 -16.99 14.72 44.47
CA LEU A 10 -16.41 15.85 43.74
C LEU A 10 -16.06 15.39 42.32
N LEU A 11 -17.03 15.49 41.40
CA LEU A 11 -16.74 15.62 39.97
C LEU A 11 -15.98 16.94 39.78
N PRO A 12 -14.84 16.95 39.08
CA PRO A 12 -14.16 18.20 38.76
C PRO A 12 -15.12 19.04 37.89
N ALA A 13 -15.39 20.26 38.33
CA ALA A 13 -16.18 21.23 37.60
C ALA A 13 -15.52 21.47 36.24
N GLY A 14 -16.13 20.96 35.18
CA GLY A 14 -15.82 21.36 33.82
C GLY A 14 -16.14 22.84 33.65
N ASP A 15 -15.23 23.57 33.02
CA ASP A 15 -15.36 25.00 32.73
C ASP A 15 -16.70 25.29 32.03
N PRO A 16 -17.61 26.08 32.63
CA PRO A 16 -18.93 26.36 32.04
C PRO A 16 -18.87 27.30 30.83
N ALA A 17 -17.68 27.81 30.48
CA ALA A 17 -17.48 28.79 29.41
C ALA A 17 -17.14 28.17 28.04
N ALA A 18 -16.83 26.87 27.95
CA ALA A 18 -16.66 26.19 26.68
C ALA A 18 -17.99 25.56 26.27
N SER A 19 -18.71 26.19 25.32
CA SER A 19 -19.88 25.53 24.74
C SER A 19 -19.43 24.20 24.13
N PRO A 20 -20.17 23.09 24.38
CA PRO A 20 -19.79 21.76 23.88
C PRO A 20 -19.63 21.76 22.35
N ASP A 21 -20.40 22.61 21.66
CA ASP A 21 -20.33 22.80 20.21
C ASP A 21 -19.02 23.44 19.75
N LEU A 22 -18.48 24.42 20.49
CA LEU A 22 -17.18 25.04 20.16
C LEU A 22 -16.03 24.06 20.39
N ALA A 23 -16.10 23.23 21.43
CA ALA A 23 -15.11 22.20 21.70
C ALA A 23 -15.13 21.09 20.63
N LEU A 24 -16.32 20.69 20.19
CA LEU A 24 -16.49 19.73 19.10
C LEU A 24 -15.94 20.29 17.77
N ALA A 25 -16.30 21.53 17.43
CA ALA A 25 -15.83 22.18 16.20
C ALA A 25 -14.31 22.25 16.14
N LYS A 26 -13.64 22.62 17.25
CA LYS A 26 -12.17 22.65 17.32
C LYS A 26 -11.53 21.27 17.14
N ARG A 27 -12.13 20.22 17.70
CA ARG A 27 -11.65 18.83 17.52
C ARG A 27 -11.80 18.38 16.07
N MET A 28 -12.93 18.69 15.43
CA MET A 28 -13.14 18.38 14.01
C MET A 28 -12.16 19.15 13.11
N GLU A 29 -11.92 20.43 13.40
CA GLU A 29 -10.95 21.23 12.66
C GLU A 29 -9.53 20.66 12.78
N PHE A 30 -9.13 20.24 13.98
CA PHE A 30 -7.84 19.58 14.20
C PHE A 30 -7.72 18.27 13.42
N ALA A 31 -8.73 17.40 13.51
CA ALA A 31 -8.75 16.12 12.79
C ALA A 31 -8.70 16.35 11.25
N ASN A 32 -9.40 17.35 10.74
CA ASN A 32 -9.36 17.71 9.32
C ASN A 32 -7.97 18.18 8.89
N LYS A 33 -7.29 19.00 9.69
CA LYS A 33 -5.91 19.44 9.39
C LYS A 33 -4.94 18.27 9.38
N GLU A 34 -5.04 17.38 10.35
CA GLU A 34 -4.20 16.18 10.42
C GLU A 34 -4.42 15.28 9.20
N MET A 35 -5.68 15.04 8.82
CA MET A 35 -6.02 14.28 7.62
C MET A 35 -5.46 14.95 6.36
N GLN A 36 -5.54 16.27 6.25
CA GLN A 36 -4.99 17.01 5.11
C GLN A 36 -3.48 16.83 4.99
N VAL A 37 -2.74 16.89 6.10
CA VAL A 37 -1.30 16.63 6.12
C VAL A 37 -0.98 15.22 5.64
N ARG A 38 -1.73 14.21 6.10
CA ARG A 38 -1.55 12.81 5.67
C ARG A 38 -1.81 12.62 4.19
N LEU A 39 -2.88 13.24 3.66
CA LEU A 39 -3.20 13.20 2.24
C LEU A 39 -2.12 13.87 1.40
N GLN A 40 -1.62 15.03 1.81
CA GLN A 40 -0.51 15.71 1.14
C GLN A 40 0.76 14.86 1.12
N TYR A 41 1.09 14.22 2.25
CA TYR A 41 2.23 13.29 2.31
C TYR A 41 2.04 12.10 1.37
N SER A 42 0.83 11.53 1.35
CA SER A 42 0.50 10.39 0.49
C SER A 42 0.61 10.74 -1.00
N ASP A 43 0.15 11.93 -1.39
CA ASP A 43 0.23 12.43 -2.76
C ASP A 43 1.68 12.65 -3.19
N TRP A 44 2.45 13.36 -2.35
CA TRP A 44 3.89 13.52 -2.56
C TRP A 44 4.60 12.16 -2.69
N LEU A 45 4.27 11.21 -1.83
CA LEU A 45 4.91 9.90 -1.83
C LEU A 45 4.62 9.14 -3.13
N LEU A 46 3.37 9.14 -3.60
CA LEU A 46 2.98 8.48 -4.85
C LEU A 46 3.62 9.14 -6.09
N ALA A 47 3.87 10.45 -6.03
CA ALA A 47 4.56 11.20 -7.09
C ALA A 47 6.11 11.11 -6.98
N SER A 48 6.64 10.59 -5.88
CA SER A 48 8.07 10.63 -5.59
C SER A 48 8.90 9.74 -6.53
N HIS A 49 10.17 10.11 -6.72
CA HIS A 49 11.16 9.24 -7.38
C HIS A 49 12.03 8.49 -6.37
N ALA A 50 12.80 7.51 -6.84
CA ALA A 50 13.57 6.60 -5.99
C ALA A 50 14.55 7.30 -5.04
N GLN A 51 15.23 8.35 -5.51
CA GLN A 51 16.17 9.13 -4.70
C GLN A 51 15.47 9.91 -3.58
N GLN A 52 14.30 10.52 -3.84
CA GLN A 52 13.50 11.18 -2.80
C GLN A 52 13.08 10.19 -1.70
N ARG A 53 12.62 9.00 -2.09
CA ARG A 53 12.29 7.94 -1.11
C ARG A 53 13.49 7.45 -0.32
N ALA A 54 14.66 7.36 -0.95
CA ALA A 54 15.88 6.98 -0.26
C ALA A 54 16.29 8.03 0.80
N GLN A 55 16.19 9.32 0.47
CA GLN A 55 16.42 10.40 1.41
C GLN A 55 15.40 10.37 2.56
N GLU A 56 14.13 10.16 2.24
CA GLU A 56 13.07 10.09 3.24
C GLU A 56 13.23 8.89 4.19
N ARG A 57 13.62 7.72 3.67
CA ARG A 57 13.99 6.57 4.50
C ARG A 57 15.13 6.90 5.45
N GLN A 58 16.14 7.62 4.97
CA GLN A 58 17.29 8.00 5.79
C GLN A 58 16.89 9.02 6.85
N ARG A 59 16.01 9.98 6.54
CA ARG A 59 15.46 10.96 7.48
C ARG A 59 14.66 10.28 8.59
N LEU A 60 13.85 9.28 8.23
CA LEU A 60 12.97 8.55 9.15
C LEU A 60 13.67 7.40 9.89
N LYS A 61 14.95 7.14 9.57
CA LYS A 61 15.69 6.02 10.14
C LYS A 61 15.90 6.24 11.65
N GLY A 62 15.45 5.28 12.45
CA GLY A 62 15.60 5.33 13.91
C GLY A 62 14.59 6.24 14.62
N ALA A 63 13.58 6.77 13.91
CA ALA A 63 12.51 7.51 14.54
C ALA A 63 11.70 6.62 15.50
N THR A 64 11.36 7.17 16.66
CA THR A 64 10.65 6.46 17.73
C THR A 64 9.16 6.77 17.75
N ASP A 65 8.74 7.92 17.22
CA ASP A 65 7.35 8.33 17.15
C ASP A 65 6.55 7.45 16.18
N VAL A 66 5.25 7.26 16.47
CA VAL A 66 4.36 6.41 15.68
C VAL A 66 4.26 6.93 14.24
N GLU A 67 4.13 8.25 14.08
CA GLU A 67 3.93 8.89 12.77
C GLU A 67 5.10 8.66 11.82
N SER A 68 6.33 8.88 12.28
CA SER A 68 7.51 8.64 11.47
C SER A 68 7.69 7.16 11.13
N ARG A 69 7.34 6.25 12.05
CA ARG A 69 7.33 4.80 11.78
C ARG A 69 6.28 4.43 10.72
N VAL A 70 5.11 5.06 10.76
CA VAL A 70 4.06 4.93 9.75
C VAL A 70 4.54 5.46 8.40
N SER A 71 5.07 6.69 8.34
CA SER A 71 5.63 7.27 7.13
C SER A 71 6.72 6.38 6.52
N LEU A 72 7.62 5.83 7.33
CA LEU A 72 8.67 4.93 6.86
C LEU A 72 8.09 3.65 6.24
N ALA A 73 7.09 3.06 6.90
CA ALA A 73 6.41 1.88 6.39
C ALA A 73 5.64 2.20 5.09
N MET A 74 4.97 3.36 5.00
CA MET A 74 4.33 3.83 3.75
C MET A 74 5.33 3.97 2.61
N VAL A 75 6.52 4.53 2.85
CA VAL A 75 7.58 4.62 1.83
C VAL A 75 7.96 3.24 1.28
N ASN A 76 8.01 2.23 2.14
CA ASN A 76 8.31 0.86 1.73
C ASN A 76 7.17 0.17 0.95
N THR A 77 5.94 0.68 1.05
CA THR A 77 4.77 0.20 0.27
C THR A 77 4.65 0.83 -1.11
N HIS A 78 5.50 1.78 -1.48
CA HIS A 78 5.41 2.48 -2.75
C HIS A 78 5.45 1.52 -3.96
N PRO A 79 4.65 1.74 -5.03
CA PRO A 79 4.51 0.77 -6.15
C PRO A 79 5.81 0.39 -6.85
N SER A 80 6.76 1.32 -6.95
CA SER A 80 8.08 1.07 -7.55
C SER A 80 9.08 0.35 -6.63
N GLU A 81 8.71 0.05 -5.38
CA GLU A 81 9.54 -0.76 -4.48
C GLU A 81 9.39 -2.25 -4.80
N SER A 82 10.38 -3.04 -4.39
CA SER A 82 10.35 -4.49 -4.58
C SER A 82 9.11 -5.10 -3.90
N VAL A 83 8.59 -6.21 -4.44
CA VAL A 83 7.44 -6.92 -3.86
C VAL A 83 7.70 -7.30 -2.40
N ALA A 84 8.93 -7.69 -2.07
CA ALA A 84 9.34 -8.02 -0.71
C ALA A 84 9.25 -6.79 0.22
N ASN A 85 9.77 -5.64 -0.20
CA ASN A 85 9.69 -4.39 0.58
C ASN A 85 8.24 -3.96 0.77
N ARG A 86 7.42 -4.05 -0.28
CA ARG A 86 6.01 -3.69 -0.21
C ARG A 86 5.24 -4.55 0.78
N ARG A 87 5.42 -5.87 0.76
CA ARG A 87 4.80 -6.80 1.72
C ARG A 87 5.24 -6.49 3.15
N ALA A 88 6.56 -6.36 3.39
CA ALA A 88 7.09 -6.02 4.71
C ALA A 88 6.57 -4.66 5.21
N GLY A 89 6.45 -3.68 4.31
CA GLY A 89 5.86 -2.38 4.61
C GLY A 89 4.39 -2.49 5.02
N LEU A 90 3.58 -3.26 4.28
CA LEU A 90 2.16 -3.47 4.61
C LEU A 90 1.97 -4.19 5.94
N ASP A 91 2.76 -5.23 6.21
CA ASP A 91 2.74 -5.93 7.49
C ASP A 91 3.11 -4.98 8.64
N LYS A 92 4.10 -4.11 8.41
CA LYS A 92 4.46 -3.09 9.39
C LYS A 92 3.34 -2.10 9.62
N LEU A 93 2.67 -1.62 8.57
CA LEU A 93 1.51 -0.71 8.70
C LEU A 93 0.37 -1.35 9.49
N LYS A 94 0.05 -2.63 9.23
CA LYS A 94 -0.95 -3.38 10.00
C LYS A 94 -0.59 -3.48 11.47
N SER A 95 0.70 -3.68 11.80
CA SER A 95 1.16 -3.72 13.19
C SER A 95 1.04 -2.38 13.92
N LEU A 96 1.12 -1.27 13.19
CA LEU A 96 1.08 0.09 13.74
C LEU A 96 -0.35 0.65 13.86
N LEU A 97 -1.34 0.06 13.17
CA LEU A 97 -2.74 0.49 13.23
C LEU A 97 -3.28 0.67 14.66
N PRO A 98 -3.05 -0.26 15.62
CA PRO A 98 -3.58 -0.11 16.98
C PRO A 98 -2.95 1.04 17.78
N GLU A 99 -1.78 1.54 17.36
CA GLU A 99 -1.08 2.65 18.02
C GLU A 99 -1.63 4.03 17.58
N LEU A 100 -2.51 4.07 16.58
CA LEU A 100 -3.04 5.30 15.98
C LEU A 100 -4.44 5.67 16.49
N GLY A 101 -4.76 6.97 16.42
CA GLY A 101 -6.13 7.46 16.60
C GLY A 101 -7.08 6.98 15.49
N LEU A 102 -8.39 7.02 15.74
CA LEU A 102 -9.41 6.45 14.84
C LEU A 102 -9.36 7.02 13.41
N ASP A 103 -9.18 8.32 13.26
CA ASP A 103 -9.13 8.98 11.95
C ASP A 103 -7.87 8.57 11.16
N ALA A 104 -6.73 8.51 11.84
CA ALA A 104 -5.47 8.01 11.27
C ALA A 104 -5.56 6.53 10.89
N GLN A 105 -6.26 5.71 11.68
CA GLN A 105 -6.54 4.32 11.33
C GLN A 105 -7.40 4.21 10.08
N ALA A 106 -8.43 5.04 9.93
CA ALA A 106 -9.29 5.02 8.75
C ALA A 106 -8.49 5.32 7.48
N PHE A 107 -7.65 6.36 7.51
CA PHE A 107 -6.71 6.66 6.43
C PHE A 107 -5.80 5.46 6.13
N LEU A 108 -5.15 4.92 7.16
CA LEU A 108 -4.15 3.88 6.98
C LEU A 108 -4.75 2.56 6.48
N ARG A 109 -5.98 2.22 6.87
CA ARG A 109 -6.72 1.08 6.32
C ARG A 109 -6.94 1.23 4.81
N SER A 110 -7.33 2.42 4.35
CA SER A 110 -7.48 2.70 2.92
C SER A 110 -6.15 2.58 2.17
N TRP A 111 -5.06 3.09 2.75
CA TRP A 111 -3.72 2.94 2.18
C TRP A 111 -3.27 1.47 2.09
N ILE A 112 -3.49 0.69 3.15
CA ILE A 112 -3.17 -0.75 3.17
C ILE A 112 -3.97 -1.49 2.10
N ALA A 113 -5.28 -1.23 2.00
CA ALA A 113 -6.14 -1.86 1.00
C ALA A 113 -5.64 -1.57 -0.43
N LEU A 114 -5.30 -0.31 -0.73
CA LEU A 114 -4.70 0.07 -2.02
C LEU A 114 -3.40 -0.70 -2.28
N GLY A 115 -2.51 -0.79 -1.29
CA GLY A 115 -1.25 -1.52 -1.44
C GLY A 115 -1.44 -3.00 -1.70
N GLU A 116 -2.41 -3.64 -1.06
CA GLU A 116 -2.75 -5.04 -1.27
C GLU A 116 -3.34 -5.28 -2.68
N GLU A 117 -4.24 -4.42 -3.14
CA GLU A 117 -4.80 -4.50 -4.49
C GLU A 117 -3.72 -4.37 -5.57
N LEU A 118 -2.77 -3.45 -5.38
CA LEU A 118 -1.65 -3.28 -6.30
C LEU A 118 -0.75 -4.52 -6.35
N LEU A 119 -0.50 -5.18 -5.21
CA LEU A 119 0.25 -6.43 -5.17
C LEU A 119 -0.48 -7.56 -5.92
N VAL A 120 -1.79 -7.68 -5.73
CA VAL A 120 -2.62 -8.68 -6.45
C VAL A 120 -2.59 -8.41 -7.95
N ARG A 121 -2.70 -7.15 -8.35
CA ARG A 121 -2.64 -6.74 -9.77
C ARG A 121 -1.31 -7.10 -10.41
N ASP A 122 -0.20 -6.82 -9.73
CA ASP A 122 1.14 -7.11 -10.24
C ASP A 122 1.36 -8.63 -10.39
N SER A 123 0.91 -9.43 -9.43
CA SER A 123 0.96 -10.90 -9.53
C SER A 123 0.23 -11.42 -10.77
N ARG A 124 -0.99 -10.93 -11.03
CA ARG A 124 -1.77 -11.32 -12.22
C ARG A 124 -1.07 -10.92 -13.52
N ARG A 125 -0.42 -9.76 -13.54
CA ARG A 125 0.36 -9.30 -14.71
C ARG A 125 1.57 -10.20 -14.97
N ASP A 126 2.26 -10.62 -13.92
CA ASP A 126 3.41 -11.52 -14.02
C ASP A 126 2.97 -12.90 -14.57
N ASP A 127 1.87 -13.47 -14.05
CA ASP A 127 1.29 -14.73 -14.54
C ASP A 127 0.94 -14.65 -16.03
N GLN A 128 0.27 -13.56 -16.43
CA GLN A 128 -0.07 -13.32 -17.84
C GLN A 128 1.18 -13.19 -18.73
N SER A 129 2.22 -12.53 -18.23
CA SER A 129 3.46 -12.35 -18.99
C SER A 129 4.19 -13.68 -19.20
N GLN A 130 4.18 -14.56 -18.20
CA GLN A 130 4.75 -15.90 -18.31
C GLN A 130 3.99 -16.76 -19.34
N GLU A 131 2.66 -16.70 -19.32
CA GLU A 131 1.85 -17.44 -20.29
C GLU A 131 2.08 -16.95 -21.72
N VAL A 132 2.15 -15.63 -21.94
CA VAL A 132 2.51 -15.07 -23.26
C VAL A 132 3.89 -15.57 -23.73
N GLN A 133 4.88 -15.62 -22.85
CA GLN A 133 6.21 -16.16 -23.20
C GLN A 133 6.19 -17.66 -23.49
N ARG A 134 5.34 -18.42 -22.81
CA ARG A 134 5.13 -19.84 -23.08
C ARG A 134 4.49 -20.06 -24.45
N LEU A 135 3.41 -19.34 -24.74
CA LEU A 135 2.71 -19.41 -26.02
C LEU A 135 3.62 -19.00 -27.18
N ARG A 136 4.43 -17.94 -27.02
CA ARG A 136 5.42 -17.54 -28.04
C ARG A 136 6.40 -18.65 -28.37
N ARG A 137 6.95 -19.33 -27.35
CA ARG A 137 7.86 -20.47 -27.55
C ARG A 137 7.16 -21.65 -28.25
N GLN A 138 5.90 -21.90 -27.93
CA GLN A 138 5.12 -22.96 -28.61
C GLN A 138 4.86 -22.62 -30.08
N ILE A 139 4.52 -21.37 -30.40
CA ILE A 139 4.35 -20.93 -31.79
C ILE A 139 5.67 -21.08 -32.56
N GLU A 140 6.78 -20.64 -31.99
CA GLU A 140 8.11 -20.75 -32.61
C GLU A 140 8.47 -22.22 -32.92
N GLN A 141 8.17 -23.14 -31.99
CA GLN A 141 8.34 -24.58 -32.22
C GLN A 141 7.45 -25.11 -33.34
N LEU A 142 6.17 -24.72 -33.36
CA LEU A 142 5.24 -25.14 -34.42
C LEU A 142 5.65 -24.60 -35.79
N SER A 143 6.12 -23.35 -35.86
CA SER A 143 6.64 -22.76 -37.09
C SER A 143 7.89 -23.49 -37.59
N ALA A 144 8.81 -23.86 -36.71
CA ALA A 144 9.97 -24.67 -37.08
C ALA A 144 9.59 -26.06 -37.60
N ILE A 145 8.57 -26.69 -37.00
CA ILE A 145 8.04 -27.98 -37.48
C ILE A 145 7.42 -27.82 -38.87
N ASP A 146 6.61 -26.78 -39.09
CA ASP A 146 5.99 -26.53 -40.39
C ASP A 146 7.02 -26.26 -41.49
N GLU A 147 8.07 -25.49 -41.16
CA GLU A 147 9.18 -25.23 -42.08
C GLU A 147 9.95 -26.50 -42.44
N GLN A 148 10.23 -27.37 -41.46
CA GLN A 148 10.84 -28.68 -41.71
C GLN A 148 9.93 -29.59 -42.56
N LEU A 149 8.62 -29.57 -42.33
CA LEU A 149 7.66 -30.35 -43.14
C LEU A 149 7.62 -29.85 -44.58
N ASN A 150 7.62 -28.54 -44.79
CA ASN A 150 7.66 -27.93 -46.12
C ASN A 150 8.97 -28.24 -46.85
N GLN A 151 10.12 -28.18 -46.16
CA GLN A 151 11.41 -28.59 -46.73
C GLN A 151 11.41 -30.07 -47.15
N ARG A 152 10.86 -30.97 -46.32
CA ARG A 152 10.74 -32.40 -46.69
C ARG A 152 9.84 -32.61 -47.91
N LYS A 153 8.73 -31.88 -48.03
CA LYS A 153 7.86 -31.97 -49.20
C LYS A 153 8.57 -31.50 -50.47
N LEU A 154 9.28 -30.37 -50.41
CA LEU A 154 10.03 -29.83 -51.55
C LEU A 154 11.14 -30.79 -52.01
N ASN A 155 11.87 -31.39 -51.07
CA ASN A 155 12.96 -32.32 -51.38
C ASN A 155 12.46 -33.69 -51.82
N GLY A 156 11.38 -34.21 -51.21
CA GLY A 156 10.77 -35.50 -51.58
C GLY A 156 9.98 -35.46 -52.91
N SER A 157 9.64 -34.27 -53.41
CA SER A 157 9.01 -34.11 -54.73
C SER A 157 10.03 -34.13 -55.89
N GLY A 158 11.34 -34.07 -55.59
CA GLY A 158 12.41 -34.06 -56.59
C GLY A 158 12.96 -35.45 -56.96
N GLU A 159 12.51 -36.52 -56.29
CA GLU A 159 13.05 -37.88 -56.43
C GLU A 159 12.13 -38.83 -57.21
N ALA A 160 11.15 -38.28 -57.95
CA ALA A 160 10.33 -39.01 -58.91
C ALA A 160 10.73 -38.65 -60.35
N LEU A 161 11.77 -39.31 -60.86
CA LEU A 161 12.10 -39.65 -62.27
C LEU A 161 13.58 -40.07 -62.30
N PRO A 162 14.01 -41.11 -63.04
CA PRO A 162 13.44 -41.62 -64.30
C PRO A 162 12.60 -42.90 -64.20
#